data_AF-A0A7I8C7B4-F1
#
_entry.id   AF-A0A7I8C7B4-F1
#
_cell.length_a   1.000
_cell.length_b   1.000
_cell.length_c   1.000
_cell.angle_alpha   90.00
_cell.angle_beta   90.00
_cell.angle_gamma   90.00
#
_symmetry.space_group_name_H-M   'P 1'
#
loop_
_entity.id
_entity.type
_entity.pdbx_description
1 polymer ?
#
loop_
_entity_poly.entity_id
_entity_poly.type
_entity_poly.pdbx_seq_one_letter_code
_entity_poly.pdbx_strand_id
1 'polypeptide(L)'
;MRLARWKIDDTSMVCASVIVEVLVTLAVQYVFAALGLVLIVAQTGHDGLLATVGAALLLSLPLPVVVFLLLRRGGLFHAIERWSARLPMSAHWNVERIGGAQLDTAIDALLREPRLLLRAFVWQFAGYLLGASEVYVALWMLGHPVSIGGAIAVEALTQAARHAAFFVPSGLGVQEAVVVLLARMFGVDEQAALSLALVKRMREVLFGCVALASWQAAELVRNRGGGVARNPALSPVEHRAQASVRQRSR
;
A
#
# COMPACT_ATOMS: atom_id res chain seq x y z
N MET A 1 2.12 18.60 5.24
CA MET A 1 3.22 17.62 5.35
C MET A 1 4.22 18.01 6.44
N ARG A 2 3.91 17.78 7.73
CA ARG A 2 4.79 18.15 8.88
C ARG A 2 5.12 16.99 9.82
N LEU A 3 4.60 15.79 9.57
CA LEU A 3 4.77 14.62 10.46
C LEU A 3 5.88 13.65 10.04
N ALA A 4 6.50 13.82 8.88
CA ALA A 4 7.55 12.91 8.38
C ALA A 4 8.96 13.19 8.93
N ARG A 5 9.13 14.11 9.90
CA ARG A 5 10.48 14.56 10.33
C ARG A 5 10.92 14.12 11.72
N TRP A 6 10.16 13.34 12.48
CA TRP A 6 10.47 13.24 13.92
C TRP A 6 10.25 11.90 14.62
N LYS A 7 10.03 10.79 13.91
CA LYS A 7 10.04 9.48 14.60
C LYS A 7 10.53 8.28 13.78
N ILE A 8 11.00 8.50 12.56
CA ILE A 8 11.75 7.51 11.78
C ILE A 8 12.89 8.30 11.15
N ASP A 9 14.06 8.30 11.77
CA ASP A 9 15.26 8.95 11.20
C ASP A 9 15.68 8.27 9.87
N ASP A 10 15.24 7.03 9.64
CA ASP A 10 15.53 6.28 8.43
C ASP A 10 14.42 6.41 7.38
N THR A 11 14.48 7.46 6.56
CA THR A 11 13.67 7.57 5.32
C THR A 11 13.80 6.32 4.47
N SER A 12 15.00 5.71 4.45
CA SER A 12 15.30 4.45 3.78
C SER A 12 14.46 3.28 4.30
N MET A 13 14.19 3.19 5.61
CA MET A 13 13.40 2.09 6.19
C MET A 13 11.92 2.21 5.80
N VAL A 14 11.38 3.42 5.74
CA VAL A 14 10.00 3.66 5.27
C VAL A 14 9.88 3.27 3.79
N CYS A 15 10.81 3.73 2.96
CA CYS A 15 10.85 3.36 1.54
C CYS A 15 11.00 1.84 1.35
N ALA A 16 11.89 1.20 2.13
CA ALA A 16 12.06 -0.25 2.10
C ALA A 16 10.76 -0.99 2.44
N SER A 17 10.06 -0.56 3.50
CA SER A 17 8.77 -1.13 3.89
C SER A 17 7.74 -1.04 2.78
N VAL A 18 7.63 0.12 2.11
CA VAL A 18 6.69 0.30 0.99
C VAL A 18 7.05 -0.59 -0.19
N ILE A 19 8.34 -0.71 -0.53
CA ILE A 19 8.78 -1.59 -1.61
C ILE A 19 8.46 -3.05 -1.29
N VAL A 20 8.77 -3.50 -0.08
CA VAL A 20 8.46 -4.87 0.38
C VAL A 20 6.96 -5.11 0.42
N GLU A 21 6.16 -4.13 0.85
CA GLU A 21 4.71 -4.20 0.81
C GLU A 21 4.19 -4.36 -0.62
N VAL A 22 4.72 -3.60 -1.59
CA VAL A 22 4.36 -3.73 -3.00
C VAL A 22 4.73 -5.12 -3.54
N LEU A 23 5.88 -5.67 -3.15
CA LEU A 23 6.25 -7.04 -3.51
C LEU A 23 5.29 -8.09 -2.95
N VAL A 24 4.93 -7.99 -1.67
CA VAL A 24 3.96 -8.89 -1.03
C VAL A 24 2.60 -8.75 -1.71
N THR A 25 2.16 -7.52 -1.98
CA THR A 25 0.92 -7.21 -2.70
C THR A 25 0.90 -7.88 -4.07
N LEU A 26 1.98 -7.76 -4.82
CA LEU A 26 2.11 -8.37 -6.15
C LEU A 26 2.04 -9.91 -6.05
N ALA A 27 2.70 -10.52 -5.08
CA ALA A 27 2.63 -11.96 -4.85
C ALA A 27 1.21 -12.41 -4.49
N VAL A 28 0.53 -11.70 -3.58
CA VAL A 28 -0.86 -11.98 -3.20
C VAL A 28 -1.79 -11.88 -4.41
N GLN A 29 -1.66 -10.82 -5.21
CA GLN A 29 -2.45 -10.61 -6.41
C GLN A 29 -2.28 -11.75 -7.42
N TYR A 30 -1.06 -12.25 -7.62
CA TYR A 30 -0.81 -13.40 -8.50
C TYR A 30 -1.46 -14.68 -8.00
N VAL A 31 -1.32 -14.99 -6.72
CA VAL A 31 -1.95 -16.20 -6.12
C VAL A 31 -3.47 -16.10 -6.18
N PHE A 32 -4.03 -14.91 -5.92
CA PHE A 32 -5.45 -14.67 -5.96
C PHE A 32 -6.02 -14.76 -7.39
N ALA A 33 -5.31 -14.22 -8.38
CA ALA A 33 -5.67 -14.35 -9.79
C ALA A 33 -5.61 -15.81 -10.27
N ALA A 34 -4.56 -16.55 -9.89
CA ALA A 34 -4.44 -17.97 -10.19
C ALA A 34 -5.59 -18.79 -9.56
N LEU A 35 -5.94 -18.50 -8.30
CA LEU A 35 -7.08 -19.14 -7.63
C LEU A 35 -8.39 -18.87 -8.38
N GLY A 36 -8.64 -17.62 -8.78
CA GLY A 36 -9.82 -17.25 -9.57
C GLY A 36 -9.89 -18.00 -10.91
N LEU A 37 -8.75 -18.12 -11.61
CA LEU A 37 -8.66 -18.85 -12.87
C LEU A 37 -8.99 -20.35 -12.69
N VAL A 38 -8.36 -21.00 -11.71
CA VAL A 38 -8.60 -22.43 -11.41
C VAL A 38 -10.08 -22.67 -11.10
N LEU A 39 -10.70 -21.80 -10.29
CA LEU A 39 -12.11 -21.93 -9.92
C LEU A 39 -13.07 -21.63 -11.07
N ILE A 40 -12.74 -20.73 -11.99
CA ILE A 40 -13.54 -20.53 -13.20
C ILE A 40 -13.50 -21.79 -14.05
N VAL A 41 -12.32 -22.32 -14.36
CA VAL A 41 -12.20 -23.44 -15.30
C VAL A 41 -12.78 -24.72 -14.72
N ALA A 42 -12.61 -24.96 -13.41
CA ALA A 42 -13.24 -26.08 -12.73
C ALA A 42 -14.78 -26.06 -12.85
N GLN A 43 -15.39 -24.89 -13.07
CA GLN A 43 -16.84 -24.74 -13.18
C GLN A 43 -17.34 -24.63 -14.62
N THR A 44 -16.59 -23.99 -15.52
CA THR A 44 -17.01 -23.78 -16.91
C THR A 44 -16.48 -24.83 -17.88
N GLY A 45 -15.45 -25.61 -17.52
CA GLY A 45 -14.85 -26.63 -18.39
C GLY A 45 -14.25 -26.08 -19.70
N HIS A 46 -14.02 -24.77 -19.80
CA HIS A 46 -13.49 -24.12 -20.99
C HIS A 46 -11.95 -24.08 -20.96
N ASP A 47 -11.32 -25.12 -21.51
CA ASP A 47 -9.84 -25.25 -21.55
C ASP A 47 -9.14 -24.07 -22.25
N GLY A 48 -9.80 -23.44 -23.24
CA GLY A 48 -9.26 -22.27 -23.94
C GLY A 48 -9.06 -21.03 -23.07
N LEU A 49 -9.88 -20.87 -22.02
CA LEU A 49 -9.74 -19.77 -21.05
C LEU A 49 -8.53 -20.01 -20.14
N LEU A 50 -8.31 -21.27 -19.73
CA LEU A 50 -7.14 -21.68 -18.96
C LEU A 50 -5.85 -21.46 -19.77
N ALA A 51 -5.86 -21.85 -21.06
CA ALA A 51 -4.72 -21.63 -21.94
C ALA A 51 -4.40 -20.14 -22.11
N THR A 52 -5.41 -19.29 -22.37
CA THR A 52 -5.19 -17.87 -22.65
C THR A 52 -4.78 -17.09 -21.40
N VAL A 53 -5.56 -17.19 -20.32
CA VAL A 53 -5.28 -16.44 -19.08
C VAL A 53 -4.08 -17.06 -18.35
N GLY A 54 -3.95 -18.39 -18.36
CA GLY A 54 -2.79 -19.08 -17.81
C GLY A 54 -1.50 -18.73 -18.54
N ALA A 55 -1.52 -18.65 -19.88
CA ALA A 55 -0.36 -18.19 -20.65
C ALA A 55 -0.04 -16.72 -20.37
N ALA A 56 -1.04 -15.85 -20.23
CA ALA A 56 -0.82 -14.46 -19.85
C ALA A 56 -0.16 -14.34 -18.47
N LEU A 57 -0.65 -15.12 -17.48
CA LEU A 57 -0.09 -15.16 -16.13
C LEU A 57 1.34 -15.71 -16.11
N LEU A 58 1.61 -16.76 -16.90
CA LEU A 58 2.94 -17.36 -17.04
C LEU A 58 3.90 -16.42 -17.75
N LEU A 59 3.45 -15.71 -18.79
CA LEU A 59 4.27 -14.77 -19.53
C LEU A 59 4.59 -13.52 -18.70
N SER A 60 3.69 -13.13 -17.79
CA SER A 60 3.92 -12.01 -16.88
C SER A 60 4.76 -12.38 -15.66
N LEU A 61 4.82 -13.67 -15.27
CA LEU A 61 5.58 -14.22 -14.14
C LEU A 61 7.08 -13.84 -14.09
N PRO A 62 7.83 -13.76 -15.21
CA PRO A 62 9.24 -13.39 -15.17
C PRO A 62 9.46 -12.00 -14.59
N LEU A 63 8.52 -11.06 -14.79
CA LEU A 63 8.65 -9.68 -14.35
C LEU A 63 8.73 -9.53 -12.82
N PRO A 64 7.76 -10.01 -12.01
CA PRO A 64 7.87 -9.98 -10.55
C PRO A 64 9.06 -10.80 -10.03
N VAL A 65 9.37 -11.94 -10.66
CA VAL A 65 10.50 -12.79 -10.27
C VAL A 65 11.82 -12.05 -10.48
N VAL A 66 12.01 -11.41 -11.63
CA VAL A 66 13.19 -10.61 -11.93
C VAL A 66 13.29 -9.45 -10.94
N VAL A 67 12.20 -8.70 -10.70
CA VAL A 67 12.19 -7.62 -9.71
C VAL A 67 12.58 -8.12 -8.32
N PHE A 68 12.01 -9.24 -7.87
CA PHE A 68 12.33 -9.85 -6.59
C PHE A 68 13.79 -10.32 -6.51
N LEU A 69 14.30 -10.98 -7.55
CA LEU A 69 15.69 -11.44 -7.62
C LEU A 69 16.68 -10.28 -7.65
N LEU A 70 16.37 -9.22 -8.41
CA LEU A 70 17.17 -8.00 -8.46
C LEU A 70 17.21 -7.36 -7.07
N LEU A 71 16.07 -7.26 -6.37
CA LEU A 71 16.01 -6.70 -5.01
C LEU A 71 16.75 -7.58 -3.98
N ARG A 72 16.67 -8.91 -4.12
CA ARG A 72 17.37 -9.87 -3.25
C ARG A 72 18.88 -9.96 -3.49
N ARG A 73 19.35 -9.64 -4.70
CA ARG A 73 20.79 -9.56 -4.99
C ARG A 73 21.44 -8.36 -4.29
N GLY A 74 20.65 -7.37 -3.89
CA GLY A 74 21.13 -6.12 -3.30
C GLY A 74 21.88 -5.25 -4.33
N GLY A 75 22.02 -3.96 -4.04
CA GLY A 75 22.84 -3.04 -4.82
C GLY A 75 22.16 -2.44 -6.05
N LEU A 76 20.86 -2.65 -6.27
CA LEU A 76 20.12 -1.97 -7.35
C LEU A 76 20.04 -0.48 -7.09
N PHE A 77 19.63 -0.10 -5.87
CA PHE A 77 19.46 1.31 -5.54
C PHE A 77 20.81 2.00 -5.42
N HIS A 78 21.82 1.30 -4.90
CA HIS A 78 23.20 1.78 -4.92
C HIS A 78 23.79 1.90 -6.34
N ALA A 79 23.43 1.02 -7.28
CA ALA A 79 23.82 1.16 -8.68
C ALA A 79 23.14 2.38 -9.32
N ILE A 80 21.84 2.55 -9.12
CA ILE A 80 21.08 3.71 -9.63
C ILE A 80 21.68 5.02 -9.09
N GLU A 81 22.06 5.06 -7.82
CA GLU A 81 22.73 6.21 -7.21
C GLU A 81 24.07 6.53 -7.87
N ARG A 82 24.91 5.51 -8.12
CA ARG A 82 26.19 5.67 -8.85
C ARG A 82 26.04 6.15 -10.29
N TRP A 83 24.97 5.73 -10.96
CA TRP A 83 24.65 6.17 -12.31
C TRP A 83 24.09 7.60 -12.31
N SER A 84 23.25 7.93 -11.33
CA SER A 84 22.68 9.27 -11.15
C SER A 84 23.74 10.32 -10.80
N ALA A 85 24.74 9.96 -10.00
CA ALA A 85 25.87 10.83 -9.67
C ALA A 85 26.74 11.22 -10.89
N ARG A 86 26.62 10.50 -12.02
CA ARG A 86 27.32 10.81 -13.28
C ARG A 86 26.56 11.78 -14.18
N LEU A 87 25.31 12.08 -13.85
CA LEU A 87 24.49 13.03 -14.61
C LEU A 87 24.57 14.42 -13.95
N PRO A 88 24.96 15.48 -14.68
CA PRO A 88 25.13 16.84 -14.14
C PRO A 88 23.83 17.54 -13.68
N MET A 89 22.69 16.83 -13.65
CA MET A 89 21.37 17.34 -13.27
C MET A 89 20.92 16.88 -11.87
N SER A 90 21.81 16.24 -11.10
CA SER A 90 21.52 15.64 -9.78
C SER A 90 21.40 16.65 -8.63
N ALA A 91 21.81 17.90 -8.80
CA ALA A 91 21.72 18.92 -7.74
C ALA A 91 20.27 19.29 -7.33
N HIS A 92 19.25 18.94 -8.13
CA HIS A 92 17.83 19.21 -7.83
C HIS A 92 17.04 17.97 -7.39
N TRP A 93 17.58 16.77 -7.53
CA TRP A 93 16.91 15.54 -7.12
C TRP A 93 17.57 15.06 -5.83
N ASN A 94 16.85 15.13 -4.70
CA ASN A 94 17.28 14.72 -3.35
C ASN A 94 17.57 13.19 -3.22
N VAL A 95 18.16 12.55 -4.23
CA VAL A 95 18.57 11.13 -4.22
C VAL A 95 19.58 10.87 -3.11
N GLU A 96 20.43 11.86 -2.82
CA GLU A 96 21.42 11.84 -1.74
C GLU A 96 20.78 11.72 -0.33
N ARG A 97 19.51 12.11 -0.17
CA ARG A 97 18.78 12.01 1.11
C ARG A 97 18.22 10.61 1.41
N ILE A 98 18.17 9.71 0.43
CA ILE A 98 17.59 8.37 0.59
C ILE A 98 18.66 7.29 0.84
N GLY A 99 19.94 7.58 0.56
CA GLY A 99 21.08 6.68 0.82
C GLY A 99 20.85 5.29 0.22
N GLY A 100 21.12 5.10 -1.07
CA GLY A 100 20.75 3.89 -1.82
C GLY A 100 21.27 2.60 -1.18
N ALA A 101 22.48 2.62 -0.61
CA ALA A 101 23.04 1.48 0.12
C ALA A 101 22.29 1.13 1.43
N GLN A 102 21.79 2.13 2.16
CA GLN A 102 20.98 1.93 3.38
C GLN A 102 19.61 1.37 3.01
N LEU A 103 19.02 1.86 1.91
CA LEU A 103 17.77 1.33 1.36
C LEU A 103 17.89 -0.13 0.93
N ASP A 104 18.94 -0.49 0.18
CA ASP A 104 19.22 -1.87 -0.22
C ASP A 104 19.37 -2.79 1.01
N THR A 105 20.08 -2.33 2.04
CA THR A 105 20.29 -3.08 3.29
C THR A 105 18.99 -3.27 4.08
N ALA A 106 18.15 -2.23 4.15
CA ALA A 106 16.85 -2.30 4.83
C ALA A 106 15.86 -3.22 4.10
N ILE A 107 15.86 -3.20 2.75
CA ILE A 107 15.06 -4.13 1.96
C ILE A 107 15.51 -5.57 2.20
N ASP A 108 16.82 -5.84 2.15
CA ASP A 108 17.35 -7.18 2.38
C ASP A 108 17.06 -7.68 3.80
N ALA A 109 17.14 -6.81 4.82
CA ALA A 109 16.77 -7.15 6.19
C ALA A 109 15.29 -7.59 6.29
N LEU A 110 14.37 -6.83 5.70
CA LEU A 110 12.94 -7.18 5.67
C LEU A 110 12.67 -8.46 4.86
N LEU A 111 13.37 -8.65 3.74
CA LEU A 111 13.24 -9.84 2.89
C LEU A 111 13.78 -11.11 3.57
N ARG A 112 14.69 -10.97 4.54
CA ARG A 112 15.25 -12.06 5.35
C ARG A 112 14.35 -12.51 6.50
N GLU A 113 13.22 -11.84 6.74
CA GLU A 113 12.24 -12.21 7.76
C GLU A 113 11.03 -12.96 7.15
N PRO A 114 11.14 -14.27 6.84
CA PRO A 114 10.08 -15.00 6.16
C PRO A 114 8.77 -15.05 6.97
N ARG A 115 8.86 -14.99 8.30
CA ARG A 115 7.67 -14.97 9.18
C ARG A 115 6.89 -13.66 9.04
N LEU A 116 7.57 -12.53 8.91
CA LEU A 116 6.94 -11.23 8.70
C LEU A 116 6.26 -11.19 7.33
N LEU A 117 6.99 -11.59 6.28
CA LEU A 117 6.46 -11.67 4.92
C LEU A 117 5.25 -12.60 4.82
N LEU A 118 5.32 -13.78 5.45
CA LEU A 118 4.22 -14.74 5.44
C LEU A 118 2.98 -14.18 6.17
N ARG A 119 3.16 -13.51 7.32
CA ARG A 119 2.05 -12.88 8.03
C ARG A 119 1.41 -11.76 7.21
N ALA A 120 2.23 -10.92 6.58
CA ALA A 120 1.73 -9.87 5.68
C ALA A 120 0.97 -10.46 4.50
N PHE A 121 1.53 -11.48 3.85
CA PHE A 121 0.89 -12.21 2.76
C PHE A 121 -0.45 -12.81 3.17
N VAL A 122 -0.51 -13.55 4.29
CA VAL A 122 -1.73 -14.19 4.78
C VAL A 122 -2.79 -13.15 5.13
N TRP A 123 -2.40 -12.06 5.81
CA TRP A 123 -3.34 -11.01 6.19
C TRP A 123 -3.93 -10.30 4.98
N GLN A 124 -3.09 -9.98 4.00
CA GLN A 124 -3.52 -9.32 2.76
C GLN A 124 -4.37 -10.25 1.90
N PHE A 125 -3.97 -11.53 1.78
CA PHE A 125 -4.75 -12.54 1.07
C PHE A 125 -6.12 -12.77 1.72
N ALA A 126 -6.19 -12.83 3.05
CA ALA A 126 -7.45 -12.90 3.78
C ALA A 126 -8.33 -11.68 3.53
N GLY A 127 -7.74 -10.48 3.45
CA GLY A 127 -8.44 -9.26 3.04
C GLY A 127 -9.05 -9.35 1.64
N TYR A 128 -8.32 -9.93 0.68
CA TYR A 128 -8.81 -10.13 -0.69
C TYR A 128 -9.94 -11.17 -0.73
N LEU A 129 -9.81 -12.25 0.03
CA LEU A 129 -10.83 -13.28 0.14
C LEU A 129 -12.12 -12.73 0.77
N LEU A 130 -11.99 -11.88 1.80
CA LEU A 130 -13.12 -11.16 2.39
C LEU A 130 -13.77 -10.22 1.37
N GLY A 131 -12.97 -9.51 0.57
CA GLY A 131 -13.45 -8.67 -0.53
C GLY A 131 -14.27 -9.44 -1.56
N ALA A 132 -13.80 -10.61 -1.99
CA ALA A 132 -14.55 -11.48 -2.90
C ALA A 132 -15.80 -12.08 -2.25
N SER A 133 -15.74 -12.40 -0.96
CA SER A 133 -16.90 -12.89 -0.21
C SER A 133 -18.00 -11.83 -0.15
N GLU A 134 -17.64 -10.56 0.03
CA GLU A 134 -18.59 -9.44 -0.02
C GLU A 134 -19.21 -9.27 -1.41
N VAL A 135 -18.41 -9.38 -2.48
CA VAL A 135 -18.92 -9.37 -3.86
C VAL A 135 -19.93 -10.49 -4.09
N TYR A 136 -19.60 -11.70 -3.62
CA TYR A 136 -20.48 -12.87 -3.73
C TYR A 136 -21.82 -12.63 -3.01
N VAL A 137 -21.78 -12.18 -1.74
CA VAL A 137 -22.99 -11.92 -0.95
C VAL A 137 -23.82 -10.81 -1.58
N ALA A 138 -23.19 -9.72 -2.03
CA ALA A 138 -23.90 -8.61 -2.66
C ALA A 138 -24.63 -9.05 -3.93
N LEU A 139 -23.97 -9.83 -4.80
CA LEU A 139 -24.59 -10.37 -6.03
C LEU A 139 -25.72 -11.35 -5.71
N TRP A 140 -25.55 -12.19 -4.69
CA TRP A 140 -26.60 -13.09 -4.20
C TRP A 140 -27.82 -12.32 -3.71
N MET A 141 -27.62 -11.24 -2.93
CA MET A 141 -28.70 -10.36 -2.46
C MET A 141 -29.40 -9.61 -3.61
N LEU A 142 -28.68 -9.32 -4.70
CA LEU A 142 -29.20 -8.71 -5.92
C LEU A 142 -29.97 -9.70 -6.81
N GLY A 143 -30.11 -10.97 -6.41
CA GLY A 143 -30.86 -11.98 -7.16
C GLY A 143 -30.10 -12.60 -8.33
N HIS A 144 -28.80 -12.32 -8.46
CA HIS A 144 -27.92 -12.92 -9.48
C HIS A 144 -26.94 -13.89 -8.80
N PRO A 145 -27.28 -15.19 -8.69
CA PRO A 145 -26.37 -16.18 -8.12
C PRO A 145 -25.18 -16.40 -9.05
N VAL A 146 -24.11 -15.65 -8.81
CA VAL A 146 -22.81 -15.84 -9.49
C VAL A 146 -22.04 -16.93 -8.76
N SER A 147 -21.24 -17.70 -9.50
CA SER A 147 -20.40 -18.73 -8.91
C SER A 147 -19.26 -18.13 -8.06
N ILE A 148 -18.73 -18.91 -7.09
CA ILE A 148 -17.62 -18.46 -6.23
C ILE A 148 -16.41 -18.04 -7.08
N GLY A 149 -16.09 -18.81 -8.13
CA GLY A 149 -15.04 -18.47 -9.08
C GLY A 149 -15.29 -17.14 -9.82
N GLY A 150 -16.55 -16.86 -10.19
CA GLY A 150 -16.93 -15.59 -10.81
C GLY A 150 -16.72 -14.41 -9.86
N ALA A 151 -17.13 -14.52 -8.60
CA ALA A 151 -16.93 -13.47 -7.59
C ALA A 151 -15.44 -13.19 -7.32
N ILE A 152 -14.63 -14.24 -7.22
CA ILE A 152 -13.17 -14.11 -7.06
C ILE A 152 -12.54 -13.47 -8.29
N ALA A 153 -12.97 -13.83 -9.50
CA ALA A 153 -12.45 -13.23 -10.73
C ALA A 153 -12.83 -11.75 -10.87
N VAL A 154 -14.06 -11.39 -10.53
CA VAL A 154 -14.50 -9.99 -10.48
C VAL A 154 -13.64 -9.21 -9.49
N GLU A 155 -13.43 -9.74 -8.29
CA GLU A 155 -12.57 -9.09 -7.30
C GLU A 155 -11.12 -8.99 -7.77
N ALA A 156 -10.54 -10.06 -8.31
CA ALA A 156 -9.17 -10.08 -8.81
C ALA A 156 -8.95 -9.04 -9.91
N LEU A 157 -9.88 -8.94 -10.87
CA LEU A 157 -9.78 -7.97 -11.96
C LEU A 157 -10.05 -6.54 -11.46
N THR A 158 -10.93 -6.36 -10.48
CA THR A 158 -11.13 -5.07 -9.80
C THR A 158 -9.82 -4.61 -9.13
N GLN A 159 -9.13 -5.50 -8.42
CA GLN A 159 -7.82 -5.19 -7.80
C GLN A 159 -6.75 -4.89 -8.86
N ALA A 160 -6.69 -5.67 -9.94
CA ALA A 160 -5.77 -5.41 -11.04
C ALA A 160 -5.99 -4.03 -11.68
N ALA A 161 -7.25 -3.67 -11.92
CA ALA A 161 -7.62 -2.35 -12.44
C ALA A 161 -7.26 -1.22 -11.47
N ARG A 162 -7.40 -1.44 -10.16
CA ARG A 162 -6.96 -0.48 -9.14
C ARG A 162 -5.46 -0.23 -9.19
N HIS A 163 -4.68 -1.30 -9.31
CA HIS A 163 -3.23 -1.19 -9.45
C HIS A 163 -2.83 -0.51 -10.77
N ALA A 164 -3.53 -0.78 -11.87
CA ALA A 164 -3.31 -0.09 -13.14
C ALA A 164 -3.69 1.40 -13.06
N ALA A 165 -4.75 1.74 -12.33
CA ALA A 165 -5.24 3.11 -12.14
C ALA A 165 -4.49 3.88 -11.03
N PHE A 166 -3.29 3.46 -10.62
CA PHE A 166 -2.55 4.11 -9.52
C PHE A 166 -2.31 5.62 -9.75
N PHE A 167 -2.28 6.04 -11.02
CA PHE A 167 -2.12 7.44 -11.42
C PHE A 167 -3.39 8.28 -11.27
N VAL A 168 -4.55 7.65 -11.03
CA VAL A 168 -5.84 8.32 -10.81
C VAL A 168 -6.10 8.41 -9.29
N PRO A 169 -6.04 9.61 -8.69
CA PRO A 169 -6.40 9.77 -7.29
C PRO A 169 -7.85 9.30 -7.06
N SER A 170 -8.07 8.38 -6.11
CA SER A 170 -9.38 7.76 -5.80
C SER A 170 -9.95 6.79 -6.87
N GLY A 171 -9.22 6.55 -7.99
CA GLY A 171 -9.65 5.62 -9.05
C GLY A 171 -11.08 5.88 -9.57
N LEU A 172 -11.55 7.12 -9.45
CA LEU A 172 -12.90 7.57 -9.79
C LEU A 172 -13.19 7.32 -11.26
N GLY A 173 -14.33 6.69 -11.56
CA GLY A 173 -14.71 6.26 -12.90
C GLY A 173 -14.09 4.93 -13.35
N VAL A 174 -12.79 4.71 -13.16
CA VAL A 174 -12.13 3.46 -13.63
C VAL A 174 -12.64 2.24 -12.87
N GLN A 175 -12.73 2.33 -11.55
CA GLN A 175 -13.19 1.19 -10.74
C GLN A 175 -14.66 0.87 -10.99
N GLU A 176 -15.50 1.89 -11.17
CA GLU A 176 -16.93 1.72 -11.46
C GLU A 176 -17.13 1.12 -12.85
N ALA A 177 -16.43 1.63 -13.86
CA ALA A 177 -16.49 1.09 -15.22
C ALA A 177 -16.03 -0.37 -15.28
N VAL A 178 -14.97 -0.73 -14.56
CA VAL A 178 -14.47 -2.11 -14.53
C VAL A 178 -15.45 -3.05 -13.84
N VAL A 179 -16.01 -2.66 -12.69
CA VAL A 179 -17.01 -3.48 -11.99
C VAL A 179 -18.25 -3.67 -12.86
N VAL A 180 -18.74 -2.61 -13.52
CA VAL A 180 -19.91 -2.68 -14.41
C VAL A 180 -19.63 -3.54 -15.63
N LEU A 181 -18.48 -3.36 -16.30
CA LEU A 181 -18.09 -4.15 -17.46
C LEU A 181 -17.97 -5.63 -17.11
N LEU A 182 -17.37 -5.96 -15.96
CA LEU A 182 -17.23 -7.33 -15.51
C LEU A 182 -18.57 -7.96 -15.18
N ALA A 183 -19.40 -7.26 -14.42
CA ALA A 183 -20.75 -7.73 -14.07
C ALA A 183 -21.57 -8.04 -15.35
N ARG A 184 -21.49 -7.17 -16.36
CA ARG A 184 -22.10 -7.39 -17.69
C ARG A 184 -21.57 -8.67 -18.35
N MET A 185 -20.26 -8.92 -18.32
CA MET A 185 -19.67 -10.15 -18.88
C MET A 185 -20.16 -11.42 -18.18
N PHE A 186 -20.54 -11.33 -16.91
CA PHE A 186 -21.13 -12.44 -16.14
C PHE A 186 -22.68 -12.48 -16.19
N GLY A 187 -23.32 -11.67 -17.04
CA GLY A 187 -24.77 -11.67 -17.24
C GLY A 187 -25.57 -10.98 -16.13
N VAL A 188 -24.92 -10.15 -15.31
CA VAL A 188 -25.57 -9.35 -14.27
C VAL A 188 -26.16 -8.09 -14.91
N ASP A 189 -27.38 -7.72 -14.51
CA ASP A 189 -28.04 -6.50 -14.98
C ASP A 189 -27.23 -5.23 -14.64
N GLU A 190 -27.29 -4.22 -15.51
CA GLU A 190 -26.54 -2.98 -15.35
C GLU A 190 -26.88 -2.23 -14.05
N GLN A 191 -28.14 -2.29 -13.61
CA GLN A 191 -28.59 -1.64 -12.38
C GLN A 191 -28.01 -2.36 -11.15
N ALA A 192 -27.91 -3.69 -11.18
CA ALA A 192 -27.28 -4.48 -10.12
C ALA A 192 -25.76 -4.26 -10.08
N ALA A 193 -25.13 -4.17 -11.24
CA ALA A 193 -23.70 -3.88 -11.35
C ALA A 193 -23.33 -2.49 -10.80
N LEU A 194 -24.14 -1.47 -11.10
CA LEU A 194 -23.99 -0.12 -10.55
C LEU A 194 -24.23 -0.10 -9.03
N SER A 195 -25.22 -0.86 -8.56
CA SER A 195 -25.50 -1.00 -7.12
C SER A 195 -24.30 -1.60 -6.37
N LEU A 196 -23.69 -2.65 -6.93
CA LEU A 196 -22.47 -3.25 -6.37
C LEU A 196 -21.30 -2.27 -6.34
N ALA A 197 -21.11 -1.49 -7.41
CA ALA A 197 -20.07 -0.47 -7.48
C ALA A 197 -20.27 0.63 -6.41
N LEU A 198 -21.52 1.07 -6.18
CA LEU A 198 -21.88 2.06 -5.16
C LEU A 198 -21.68 1.53 -3.73
N VAL A 199 -22.04 0.27 -3.46
CA VAL A 199 -21.81 -0.36 -2.15
C VAL A 199 -20.31 -0.42 -1.85
N LYS A 200 -19.49 -0.84 -2.82
CA LYS A 200 -18.03 -0.85 -2.68
C LYS A 200 -17.46 0.54 -2.38
N ARG A 201 -17.95 1.56 -3.09
CA ARG A 201 -17.61 2.97 -2.87
C ARG A 201 -17.94 3.44 -1.46
N MET A 202 -19.16 3.18 -1.00
CA MET A 202 -19.62 3.59 0.33
C MET A 202 -18.73 2.99 1.42
N ARG A 203 -18.37 1.70 1.28
CA ARG A 203 -17.45 1.03 2.19
C ARG A 203 -16.06 1.68 2.20
N GLU A 204 -15.50 2.01 1.04
CA GLU A 204 -14.20 2.68 0.95
C GLU A 204 -14.21 4.06 1.59
N VAL A 205 -15.28 4.83 1.37
CA VAL A 205 -15.46 6.14 1.99
C VAL A 205 -15.58 5.99 3.50
N LEU A 206 -16.34 5.00 4.00
CA LEU A 206 -16.48 4.75 5.44
C LEU A 206 -15.13 4.40 6.07
N PHE A 207 -14.37 3.48 5.50
CA PHE A 207 -13.04 3.13 6.03
C PHE A 207 -12.06 4.30 5.91
N GLY A 208 -12.10 5.07 4.81
CA GLY A 208 -11.29 6.28 4.66
C GLY A 208 -11.63 7.34 5.72
N CYS A 209 -12.91 7.56 5.98
CA CYS A 209 -13.38 8.46 7.04
C CYS A 209 -12.96 7.98 8.43
N VAL A 210 -13.07 6.69 8.73
CA VAL A 210 -12.62 6.11 10.01
C VAL A 210 -11.10 6.26 10.16
N ALA A 211 -10.33 6.02 9.09
CA ALA A 211 -8.89 6.23 9.10
C ALA A 211 -8.53 7.70 9.39
N LEU A 212 -9.19 8.64 8.71
CA LEU A 212 -9.01 10.08 8.95
C LEU A 212 -9.44 10.49 10.36
N ALA A 213 -10.56 9.95 10.86
CA ALA A 213 -11.03 10.22 12.22
C ALA A 213 -10.08 9.65 13.28
N SER A 214 -9.54 8.45 13.06
CA SER A 214 -8.55 7.82 13.94
C SER A 214 -7.25 8.64 13.98
N TRP A 215 -6.87 9.22 12.83
CA TRP A 215 -5.75 10.14 12.74
C TRP A 215 -6.01 11.41 13.54
N GLN A 216 -7.16 12.05 13.34
CA GLN A 216 -7.52 13.26 14.07
C GLN A 216 -7.57 13.00 15.58
N ALA A 217 -8.11 11.86 16.00
CA ALA A 217 -8.13 11.43 17.40
C ALA A 217 -6.71 11.23 17.95
N ALA A 218 -5.82 10.57 17.20
CA ALA A 218 -4.43 10.40 17.59
C ALA A 218 -3.69 11.75 17.71
N GLU A 219 -3.97 12.70 16.82
CA GLU A 219 -3.40 14.04 16.83
C GLU A 219 -3.93 14.87 18.03
N LEU A 220 -5.23 14.78 18.33
CA LEU A 220 -5.88 15.41 19.48
C LEU A 220 -5.38 14.88 20.83
N VAL A 221 -5.24 13.56 20.97
CA VAL A 221 -4.69 12.93 22.19
C VAL A 221 -3.22 13.32 22.38
N ARG A 222 -2.45 13.42 21.29
CA ARG A 222 -1.03 13.82 21.34
C ARG A 222 -0.85 15.29 21.69
N ASN A 223 -1.71 16.19 21.20
CA ASN A 223 -1.64 17.61 21.54
C ASN A 223 -2.00 17.89 23.01
N ARG A 224 -2.85 17.04 23.61
CA ARG A 224 -3.17 17.11 25.05
C ARG A 224 -2.04 16.56 25.95
N GLY A 225 -1.27 15.57 25.48
CA GLY A 225 -0.13 15.02 26.23
C GLY A 225 1.14 15.87 26.24
N GLY A 226 1.31 16.81 25.28
CA GLY A 226 2.47 17.69 25.19
C GLY A 226 2.34 19.04 25.90
N GLY A 227 1.15 19.38 26.41
CA GLY A 227 0.85 20.69 27.00
C GLY A 227 1.23 20.87 28.48
N VAL A 228 1.67 19.81 29.17
CA VAL A 228 1.94 19.85 30.63
C VAL A 228 3.43 20.01 30.97
N ALA A 229 4.35 19.94 29.99
CA ALA A 229 5.80 19.97 30.26
C ALA A 229 6.53 21.20 29.67
N ARG A 230 5.89 22.38 29.66
CA ARG A 230 6.60 23.67 29.54
C ARG A 230 6.03 24.66 30.55
N ASN A 231 6.43 24.52 31.80
CA ASN A 231 6.33 25.61 32.76
C ASN A 231 7.53 26.55 32.51
N PRO A 232 7.36 27.82 32.10
CA PRO A 232 8.46 28.76 31.92
C PRO A 232 8.97 29.33 33.26
N ALA A 233 8.39 28.96 34.39
CA ALA A 233 8.79 29.48 35.68
C ALA A 233 9.86 28.59 36.32
N LEU A 234 11.12 29.01 36.20
CA LEU A 234 12.13 29.13 37.28
C LEU A 234 13.55 29.11 36.70
N SER A 235 14.01 30.26 36.20
CA SER A 235 15.44 30.58 36.24
C SER A 235 15.67 32.01 36.73
N PRO A 236 15.41 32.35 38.01
CA PRO A 236 16.00 33.53 38.62
C PRO A 236 17.45 33.22 39.00
N VAL A 237 18.32 32.99 38.01
CA VAL A 237 19.77 32.79 38.25
C VAL A 237 20.62 33.96 37.73
N GLU A 238 20.08 34.86 36.93
CA GLU A 238 20.89 35.98 36.39
C GLU A 238 20.99 37.21 37.30
N HIS A 239 20.21 37.33 38.38
CA HIS A 239 20.30 38.51 39.27
C HIS A 239 21.32 38.42 40.41
N ARG A 240 21.97 37.27 40.64
CA ARG A 240 22.91 37.11 41.77
C ARG A 240 24.39 37.26 41.40
N ALA A 241 24.73 37.35 40.11
CA ALA A 241 26.12 37.34 39.64
C ALA A 241 26.74 38.71 39.30
N GLN A 242 25.98 39.81 39.30
CA GLN A 242 26.56 41.14 38.99
C GLN A 242 26.49 42.15 40.15
N ALA A 243 25.77 41.84 41.23
CA ALA A 243 25.93 42.56 42.50
C ALA A 243 27.35 42.39 43.10
N SER A 244 28.08 41.34 42.71
CA SER A 244 29.46 41.07 43.14
C SER A 244 30.54 41.82 42.33
N VAL A 245 30.20 42.40 41.18
CA VAL A 245 31.17 43.18 40.36
C VAL A 245 31.23 44.65 40.80
N ARG A 246 30.18 45.17 41.44
CA ARG A 246 30.14 46.58 41.89
C ARG A 246 30.81 46.85 43.24
N GLN A 247 31.25 45.82 43.96
CA GLN A 247 31.95 45.93 45.25
C GLN A 247 33.47 45.87 45.14
N ARG A 248 34.03 45.66 43.94
CA ARG A 248 35.49 45.62 43.70
C ARG A 248 36.08 46.88 43.05
N SER A 249 35.27 47.93 42.89
CA SER A 249 35.69 49.19 42.25
C SER A 249 35.40 50.43 43.11
N ARG A 250 35.56 50.32 44.43
CA ARG A 250 35.71 51.47 45.33
C ARG A 250 36.91 51.23 46.25
#